data_AF-A0A970BCB9-F1
#
_entry.id   AF-A0A970BCB9-F1
#
_cell.length_a   1.000
_cell.length_b   1.000
_cell.length_c   1.000
_cell.angle_alpha   90.00
_cell.angle_beta   90.00
_cell.angle_gamma   90.00
#
_symmetry.space_group_name_H-M   'P 1'
#
loop_
_entity.id
_entity.type
_entity.pdbx_description
1 polymer ?
#
loop_
_entity_poly.entity_id
_entity_poly.type
_entity_poly.pdbx_seq_one_letter_code
_entity_poly.pdbx_strand_id
1 'polypeptide(L)' 'MLELEYLTDKSGQLKAVVIPVEIWNTLFIENDTSPEALSEAIENYALNKAMDEAEETPLLNREEALAYLES' A
#
# COMPACT_ATOMS: atom_id res chain seq x y z
N MET A 1 -7.62 -13.60 -0.70
CA MET A 1 -7.12 -12.23 -0.75
C MET A 1 -5.75 -12.23 -0.10
N LEU A 2 -4.72 -11.76 -0.81
CA LEU A 2 -3.40 -11.55 -0.22
C LEU A 2 -3.41 -10.12 0.31
N GLU A 3 -3.47 -9.96 1.62
CA GLU A 3 -3.55 -8.65 2.26
C GLU A 3 -2.29 -8.38 3.07
N LEU A 4 -1.81 -7.13 2.98
CA LEU A 4 -0.78 -6.63 3.89
C LEU A 4 -1.45 -6.32 5.23
N GLU A 5 -0.86 -6.81 6.31
CA GLU A 5 -1.29 -6.44 7.66
C GLU A 5 -0.30 -5.48 8.29
N TYR A 6 -0.79 -4.57 9.14
CA TYR A 6 0.07 -3.63 9.84
C TYR A 6 0.09 -3.94 11.33
N LEU A 7 1.30 -4.07 11.88
CA LEU A 7 1.50 -4.25 13.30
C LEU A 7 1.66 -2.90 13.97
N THR A 8 0.82 -2.66 14.98
CA THR A 8 0.89 -1.48 15.83
C THR A 8 1.43 -1.84 17.21
N ASP A 9 2.10 -0.87 17.85
CA ASP A 9 2.45 -1.00 19.26
C ASP A 9 1.24 -0.74 20.18
N LYS A 10 1.46 -0.84 21.49
CA LYS A 10 0.42 -0.62 22.51
C LYS A 10 -0.17 0.79 22.51
N SER A 11 0.50 1.76 21.87
CA SER A 11 0.00 3.12 21.67
C SER A 11 -0.71 3.32 20.33
N GLY A 12 -0.85 2.28 19.52
CA GLY A 12 -1.45 2.35 18.18
C GLY A 12 -0.49 2.89 17.12
N GLN A 13 0.79 3.08 17.45
CA GLN A 13 1.78 3.55 16.48
C GLN A 13 2.21 2.39 15.59
N LEU A 14 2.18 2.60 14.27
CA LEU A 14 2.61 1.62 13.27
C LEU A 14 4.10 1.26 13.48
N LYS A 15 4.42 -0.03 13.56
CA LYS A 15 5.80 -0.52 13.78
C LYS A 15 6.31 -1.42 12.67
N ALA A 16 5.45 -2.19 12.03
CA ALA A 16 5.86 -3.11 10.97
C ALA A 16 4.69 -3.44 10.05
N VAL A 17 5.01 -4.02 8.89
CA VAL A 17 4.07 -4.60 7.94
C VAL A 17 4.33 -6.10 7.84
N VAL A 18 3.27 -6.90 7.79
CA VAL A 18 3.31 -8.34 7.52
C VAL A 18 2.99 -8.53 6.04
N ILE A 19 3.93 -9.12 5.32
CA ILE A 19 3.80 -9.40 3.89
C ILE A 19 3.57 -10.91 3.73
N PRO A 20 2.42 -11.33 3.15
CA PRO A 20 2.20 -12.72 2.79
C PRO A 20 3.33 -13.29 1.91
N VAL A 21 3.70 -14.54 2.14
CA VAL A 21 4.85 -15.19 1.48
C VAL A 21 4.68 -15.22 -0.05
N GLU A 22 3.45 -15.29 -0.55
CA GLU A 22 3.13 -15.25 -1.96
C GLU A 22 3.41 -13.86 -2.58
N ILE A 23 3.09 -12.78 -1.86
CA ILE A 23 3.44 -11.41 -2.27
C ILE A 23 4.96 -11.24 -2.20
N TRP A 24 5.57 -11.70 -1.11
CA TRP A 24 7.02 -11.67 -0.94
C TRP A 24 7.73 -12.36 -2.12
N ASN A 25 7.34 -13.58 -2.45
CA ASN A 25 7.95 -14.31 -3.57
C ASN A 25 7.70 -13.66 -4.93
N THR A 26 6.59 -12.92 -5.10
CA THR A 26 6.31 -12.18 -6.34
C THR A 26 7.16 -10.92 -6.45
N LEU A 27 7.35 -10.20 -5.34
CA LEU A 27 8.17 -8.99 -5.28
C LEU A 27 9.67 -9.30 -5.30
N PHE A 28 10.09 -10.47 -4.79
CA PHE A 28 11.50 -10.80 -4.50
C PHE A 28 11.99 -12.07 -5.20
N ILE A 29 11.64 -12.28 -6.47
CA ILE A 29 12.11 -13.44 -7.27
C ILE A 29 13.65 -13.51 -7.33
N GLU A 30 14.38 -12.41 -7.10
CA GLU A 30 15.84 -12.37 -7.12
C GLU A 30 16.40 -11.96 -5.74
N ASN A 31 17.13 -12.87 -5.11
CA ASN A 31 17.67 -12.84 -3.74
C ASN A 31 18.71 -11.74 -3.43
N ASP A 32 18.73 -10.61 -4.14
CA ASP A 32 19.71 -9.53 -3.97
C ASP A 32 19.08 -8.12 -4.11
N THR A 33 17.85 -7.98 -3.65
CA THR A 33 17.14 -6.68 -3.71
C THR A 33 17.58 -5.79 -2.55
N SER A 34 18.10 -4.59 -2.83
CA SER A 34 18.51 -3.63 -1.78
C SER A 34 17.29 -3.13 -0.97
N PRO A 35 17.49 -2.61 0.26
CA PRO A 35 16.41 -2.03 1.06
C PRO A 35 15.62 -0.92 0.34
N GLU A 36 16.28 -0.15 -0.51
CA GLU A 36 15.65 0.92 -1.29
C GLU A 36 14.74 0.35 -2.38
N ALA A 37 15.21 -0.65 -3.12
CA ALA A 37 14.40 -1.35 -4.11
C ALA A 37 13.22 -2.11 -3.47
N LEU A 38 13.40 -2.60 -2.24
CA LEU A 38 12.33 -3.16 -1.41
C LEU A 38 11.27 -2.10 -1.05
N SER A 39 11.68 -0.91 -0.61
CA SER A 39 10.75 0.19 -0.30
C SER A 39 9.94 0.58 -1.54
N GLU A 40 10.61 0.77 -2.68
CA GLU A 40 9.97 1.13 -3.94
C GLU A 40 8.96 0.07 -4.42
N ALA A 41 9.31 -1.21 -4.31
CA ALA A 41 8.41 -2.31 -4.68
C ALA A 41 7.15 -2.36 -3.80
N ILE A 42 7.30 -2.11 -2.49
CA ILE A 42 6.16 -2.05 -1.56
C ILE A 42 5.28 -0.84 -1.85
N GLU A 43 5.87 0.34 -2.08
CA GLU A 43 5.15 1.56 -2.43
C GLU A 43 4.35 1.39 -3.71
N ASN A 44 4.97 0.81 -4.75
CA ASN A 44 4.30 0.50 -6.01
C ASN A 44 3.15 -0.47 -5.84
N TYR A 45 3.32 -1.55 -5.04
CA TYR A 45 2.23 -2.48 -4.75
C TYR A 45 1.06 -1.79 -4.04
N ALA A 46 1.35 -1.01 -3.00
CA ALA A 46 0.33 -0.31 -2.22
C ALA A 46 -0.43 0.72 -3.06
N LEU A 47 0.29 1.48 -3.90
CA LEU A 47 -0.31 2.44 -4.83
C LEU A 47 -1.22 1.76 -5.84
N ASN A 48 -0.73 0.70 -6.50
CA ASN A 48 -1.53 -0.04 -7.48
C ASN A 48 -2.80 -0.62 -6.85
N LYS A 49 -2.69 -1.21 -5.65
CA LYS A 49 -3.86 -1.71 -4.93
C LYS A 49 -4.86 -0.60 -4.61
N ALA A 50 -4.39 0.56 -4.15
CA ALA A 50 -5.26 1.70 -3.89
C ALA A 50 -5.93 2.22 -5.18
N MET A 51 -5.25 2.15 -6.32
CA MET A 51 -5.83 2.50 -7.62
C MET A 51 -6.89 1.49 -8.08
N ASP A 52 -6.63 0.18 -7.91
CA ASP A 52 -7.59 -0.89 -8.23
C ASP A 52 -8.86 -0.75 -7.37
N GLU A 53 -8.71 -0.48 -6.07
CA GLU A 53 -9.84 -0.22 -5.17
C GLU A 53 -10.60 1.07 -5.54
N ALA A 54 -9.89 2.08 -6.03
CA ALA A 54 -10.48 3.34 -6.47
C ALA A 54 -11.25 3.22 -7.80
N GLU A 55 -11.05 2.15 -8.59
CA GLU A 55 -11.77 1.95 -9.86
C GLU A 55 -13.30 1.89 -9.67
N GLU A 56 -13.75 1.37 -8.52
CA GLU A 56 -15.18 1.30 -8.19
C GLU A 56 -15.73 2.63 -7.63
N THR A 57 -14.89 3.64 -7.44
CA THR A 57 -15.29 4.92 -6.85
C THR A 57 -15.69 5.95 -7.91
N PRO A 58 -16.74 6.76 -7.69
CA PRO A 58 -17.11 7.83 -8.60
C PRO A 58 -16.01 8.90 -8.70
N LEU A 59 -15.73 9.36 -9.92
CA LEU A 59 -14.84 10.51 -10.11
C LEU A 59 -15.50 11.78 -9.55
N LEU A 60 -14.84 12.41 -8.60
CA LEU A 60 -15.25 13.69 -8.05
C LEU A 60 -14.94 14.82 -9.05
N ASN A 61 -15.85 15.77 -9.16
CA ASN A 61 -15.53 17.03 -9.84
C ASN A 61 -14.58 17.87 -8.98
N ARG A 62 -14.01 18.94 -9.56
CA ARG A 62 -13.00 19.77 -8.88
C ARG A 62 -13.49 20.32 -7.54
N GLU A 63 -14.74 20.76 -7.43
CA GLU A 63 -15.29 21.33 -6.20
C GLU A 63 -15.47 20.26 -5.12
N GLU A 64 -16.01 19.10 -5.50
CA GLU A 64 -16.18 17.95 -4.60
C GLU A 64 -14.84 17.42 -4.09
N ALA A 65 -13.83 17.34 -4.96
CA ALA A 65 -12.48 16.90 -4.59
C ALA A 65 -11.80 17.87 -3.61
N LEU A 66 -11.94 19.18 -3.83
CA LEU A 66 -11.40 20.20 -2.91
C LEU A 66 -12.09 20.12 -1.53
N ALA A 67 -13.42 19.98 -1.51
CA ALA A 67 -14.16 19.84 -0.26
C ALA A 67 -13.76 18.57 0.53
N TYR A 68 -13.43 17.47 -0.15
CA TYR A 68 -12.95 16.25 0.47
C TYR A 68 -11.52 16.38 1.03
N LEU A 69 -10.63 17.12 0.36
CA LEU A 69 -9.24 17.31 0.82
C LEU A 69 -9.11 18.29 1.99
N GLU A 70 -10.06 19.21 2.14
CA GLU A 70 -10.07 20.24 3.18
C GLU A 70 -10.82 19.82 4.45
N SER A 71 -11.46 18.64 4.47
CA SER A 71 -12.20 18.08 5.62
C SER A 71 -11.30 17.31 6.58
#